data_AF-A0A9W4X1Y6-F1
#
_entry.id   AF-A0A9W4X1Y6-F1
#
_cell.length_a   1.000
_cell.length_b   1.000
_cell.length_c   1.000
_cell.angle_alpha   90.00
_cell.angle_beta   90.00
_cell.angle_gamma   90.00
#
_symmetry.space_group_name_H-M   'P 1'
#
loop_
_entity.id
_entity.type
_entity.pdbx_description
1 polymer ?
#
loop_
_entity_poly.entity_id
_entity_poly.type
_entity_poly.pdbx_seq_one_letter_code
_entity_poly.pdbx_strand_id
1 'polypeptide(L)'
;MVSEANWSKLSAALFRPSAPDDRTFKVVCKANDHYTKKEFKLAIDEYTKALSLIRPSSDPKKSSSFSALIFSNRSASYYQCKKWAEAVKDADQVIRMRPEWPKGYFRKAEANIQLGKYDEALKDYYMAQRKDPKNTQIPLRIAKTLTLKDNQEMNLAIYALIPGRDICLHTITNPIQNKIFDFAKDMKNIIYIIADLDTRKCVVVDACWDVDGILKFVKKKGLELVGSIVTHYHFDHVGGIPPPPFDQLRVKVSGIYNLMRRVPKLSVYMHPADIPYVLKSNPGMSGLRSRIISTPDQFTMTLGNFTLLRFIHMPGHTEGSQSILVNETRLFSGDTLMVGCTGRLDLPGGNLKEMKKTLTDRLGNLEDGTVVYPGHKYGREWTTIGMEREKGVIGRTRR
;
A
#
# COMPACT_ATOMS: atom_id res chain seq x y z
N MET A 1 0.97 9.26 -13.69
CA MET A 1 1.32 9.47 -12.28
C MET A 1 0.48 10.62 -11.72
N VAL A 2 -0.43 10.33 -10.78
CA VAL A 2 -1.08 11.35 -9.94
C VAL A 2 -0.85 10.85 -8.52
N SER A 3 0.03 11.55 -7.81
CA SER A 3 0.33 11.32 -6.39
C SER A 3 -0.94 11.45 -5.55
N GLU A 4 -0.88 10.92 -4.33
CA GLU A 4 -1.85 11.18 -3.27
C GLU A 4 -2.39 12.61 -3.36
N ALA A 5 -3.67 12.72 -3.74
CA ALA A 5 -4.52 13.83 -3.42
C ALA A 5 -3.88 15.23 -3.53
N ASN A 6 -3.99 15.85 -4.70
CA ASN A 6 -4.04 17.30 -4.82
C ASN A 6 -5.32 17.91 -4.18
N TRP A 7 -5.95 17.23 -3.23
CA TRP A 7 -6.98 17.78 -2.36
C TRP A 7 -6.38 18.72 -1.29
N SER A 8 -5.06 18.71 -1.10
CA SER A 8 -4.33 19.72 -0.31
C SER A 8 -3.99 20.99 -1.10
N LYS A 9 -3.94 20.95 -2.44
CA LYS A 9 -3.63 22.14 -3.25
C LYS A 9 -4.85 22.98 -3.67
N LEU A 10 -6.06 22.57 -3.33
CA LEU A 10 -7.26 23.41 -3.45
C LEU A 10 -7.54 24.26 -2.19
N SER A 11 -6.58 24.40 -1.27
CA SER A 11 -6.80 25.15 -0.01
C SER A 11 -5.94 26.42 0.17
N ALA A 12 -5.33 26.97 -0.89
CA ALA A 12 -4.47 28.15 -0.74
C ALA A 12 -4.72 29.31 -1.73
N ALA A 13 -5.58 29.15 -2.74
CA ALA A 13 -5.86 30.23 -3.70
C ALA A 13 -7.11 31.05 -3.29
N LEU A 14 -6.87 32.17 -2.58
CA LEU A 14 -7.47 33.49 -2.80
C LEU A 14 -9.00 33.65 -3.00
N PHE A 15 -9.84 32.70 -2.58
CA PHE A 15 -11.26 32.95 -2.39
C PHE A 15 -11.49 33.31 -0.93
N ARG A 16 -12.01 34.50 -0.61
CA ARG A 16 -12.72 34.72 0.67
C ARG A 16 -13.79 33.63 0.71
N PRO A 17 -13.68 32.58 1.55
CA PRO A 17 -14.80 31.68 1.74
C PRO A 17 -15.93 32.51 2.30
N SER A 18 -17.12 31.95 2.25
CA SER A 18 -18.37 32.49 2.78
C SER A 18 -18.37 32.68 4.31
N ALA A 19 -17.23 33.01 4.92
CA ALA A 19 -17.07 33.26 6.33
C ALA A 19 -18.03 34.35 6.78
N PRO A 20 -18.73 34.17 7.91
CA PRO A 20 -19.71 35.13 8.39
C PRO A 20 -19.04 36.43 8.85
N ASP A 21 -17.78 36.38 9.27
CA ASP A 21 -17.02 37.52 9.80
C ASP A 21 -15.49 37.30 9.70
N ASP A 22 -14.73 38.39 9.81
CA ASP A 22 -13.27 38.39 9.69
C ASP A 22 -12.57 37.63 10.83
N ARG A 23 -13.15 37.58 12.03
CA ARG A 23 -12.56 36.89 13.19
C ARG A 23 -12.60 35.39 12.94
N THR A 24 -13.75 34.85 12.55
CA THR A 24 -13.90 33.43 12.22
C THR A 24 -13.03 33.05 11.03
N PHE A 25 -12.95 33.90 10.00
CA PHE A 25 -12.08 33.68 8.84
C PHE A 25 -10.60 33.53 9.24
N LYS A 26 -10.07 34.44 10.08
CA LYS A 26 -8.68 34.38 10.56
C LYS A 26 -8.37 33.06 11.30
N VAL A 27 -9.30 32.59 12.13
CA VAL A 27 -9.13 31.31 12.86
C VAL A 27 -9.10 30.13 11.90
N VAL A 28 -9.97 30.10 10.88
CA VAL A 28 -9.95 29.05 9.85
C VAL A 28 -8.66 29.07 9.03
N CYS A 29 -8.15 30.25 8.66
CA CYS A 29 -6.86 30.38 7.98
C CYS A 29 -5.72 29.80 8.83
N LYS A 30 -5.70 30.09 10.13
CA LYS A 30 -4.72 29.50 11.07
C LYS A 30 -4.86 27.99 11.17
N ALA A 31 -6.07 27.46 11.23
CA ALA A 31 -6.32 26.01 11.22
C ALA A 31 -5.81 25.34 9.92
N ASN A 32 -6.03 25.98 8.77
CA ASN A 32 -5.54 25.50 7.48
C ASN A 32 -4.00 25.55 7.39
N ASP A 33 -3.35 26.54 8.00
CA ASP A 33 -1.90 26.63 8.09
C ASP A 33 -1.33 25.47 8.92
N HIS A 34 -1.88 25.21 10.12
CA HIS A 34 -1.53 24.04 10.92
C HIS A 34 -1.75 22.73 10.15
N TYR A 35 -2.86 22.61 9.41
CA TYR A 35 -3.12 21.43 8.57
C TYR A 35 -2.04 21.25 7.49
N THR A 36 -1.65 22.33 6.82
CA THR A 36 -0.61 22.33 5.77
C THR A 36 0.76 21.95 6.35
N LYS A 37 1.05 22.39 7.57
CA LYS A 37 2.24 22.01 8.35
C LYS A 37 2.17 20.61 8.96
N LYS A 38 1.09 19.86 8.73
CA LYS A 38 0.80 18.52 9.31
C LYS A 38 0.67 18.52 10.83
N GLU A 39 0.40 19.67 11.43
CA GLU A 39 0.15 19.85 12.87
C GLU A 39 -1.34 19.57 13.17
N PHE A 40 -1.79 18.35 12.86
CA PHE A 40 -3.22 18.04 12.80
C PHE A 40 -3.97 18.23 14.12
N LYS A 41 -3.31 18.03 15.28
CA LYS A 41 -3.90 18.31 16.59
C LYS A 41 -4.22 19.80 16.76
N LEU A 42 -3.27 20.68 16.45
CA LEU A 42 -3.47 22.13 16.50
C LEU A 42 -4.53 22.57 15.49
N ALA A 43 -4.54 21.97 14.30
CA ALA A 43 -5.59 22.21 13.30
C ALA A 43 -6.99 21.85 13.84
N ILE A 44 -7.13 20.72 14.55
CA ILE A 44 -8.40 20.32 15.19
C ILE A 44 -8.86 21.36 16.21
N ASP A 45 -7.93 21.83 17.06
CA ASP A 45 -8.24 22.81 18.11
C ASP A 45 -8.71 24.14 17.49
N GLU A 46 -8.02 24.63 16.46
CA GLU A 46 -8.40 25.86 15.78
C GLU A 46 -9.69 25.72 14.96
N TYR A 47 -9.95 24.58 14.30
CA TYR A 47 -11.26 24.35 13.67
C TYR A 47 -12.40 24.26 14.69
N THR A 48 -12.15 23.67 15.85
CA THR A 48 -13.13 23.60 16.94
C THR A 48 -13.44 24.99 17.48
N LYS A 49 -12.41 25.82 17.66
CA LYS A 49 -12.56 27.23 18.00
C LYS A 49 -13.33 27.99 16.93
N ALA A 50 -13.03 27.77 15.64
CA ALA A 50 -13.75 28.41 14.54
C ALA A 50 -15.25 28.09 14.59
N LEU A 51 -15.63 26.82 14.81
CA LEU A 51 -17.03 26.41 14.93
C LEU A 51 -17.74 27.08 16.12
N SER A 52 -17.06 27.29 17.25
CA SER A 52 -17.62 27.98 18.42
C SER A 52 -17.89 29.48 18.19
N LEU A 53 -17.24 30.09 17.19
CA LEU A 53 -17.41 31.51 16.84
C LEU A 53 -18.54 31.75 15.84
N ILE A 54 -19.04 30.70 15.19
CA ILE A 54 -20.10 30.83 14.20
C ILE A 54 -21.40 31.24 14.90
N ARG A 55 -21.91 32.40 14.51
CA ARG A 55 -23.21 32.91 14.96
C ARG A 55 -24.29 32.62 13.92
N PRO A 56 -25.57 32.56 14.33
CA PRO A 56 -26.69 32.58 13.39
C PRO A 56 -26.54 33.77 12.43
N SER A 57 -26.60 33.51 11.13
CA SER A 57 -26.47 34.52 10.07
C SER A 57 -27.84 34.88 9.51
N SER A 58 -27.98 36.09 8.97
CA SER A 58 -29.14 36.51 8.17
C SER A 58 -29.34 35.65 6.91
N ASP A 59 -28.30 34.97 6.43
CA ASP A 59 -28.38 33.91 5.41
C ASP A 59 -28.02 32.55 6.03
N PRO A 60 -29.02 31.77 6.49
CA PRO A 60 -28.80 30.44 7.07
C PRO A 60 -28.10 29.47 6.13
N LYS A 61 -28.30 29.57 4.82
CA LYS A 61 -27.67 28.68 3.84
C LYS A 61 -26.17 28.96 3.73
N LYS A 62 -25.78 30.24 3.74
CA LYS A 62 -24.36 30.65 3.71
C LYS A 62 -23.62 30.21 4.97
N SER A 63 -24.20 30.44 6.15
CA SER A 63 -23.61 30.00 7.43
C SER A 63 -23.51 28.47 7.55
N SER A 64 -24.54 27.75 7.10
CA SER A 64 -24.53 26.28 7.01
C SER A 64 -23.44 25.77 6.06
N SER A 65 -23.28 26.41 4.89
CA SER A 65 -22.27 26.03 3.91
C SER A 65 -20.84 26.24 4.41
N PHE A 66 -20.59 27.33 5.13
CA PHE A 66 -19.29 27.62 5.74
C PHE A 66 -18.98 26.67 6.91
N SER A 67 -19.97 26.38 7.75
CA SER A 67 -19.84 25.38 8.83
C SER A 67 -19.48 24.00 8.27
N ALA A 68 -20.15 23.57 7.19
CA ALA A 68 -19.88 22.30 6.53
C ALA A 68 -18.43 22.20 6.02
N LEU A 69 -17.85 23.30 5.53
CA LEU A 69 -16.44 23.33 5.11
C LEU A 69 -15.51 23.06 6.31
N ILE A 70 -15.76 23.69 7.45
CA ILE A 70 -14.95 23.52 8.66
C ILE A 70 -15.07 22.08 9.19
N PHE A 71 -16.28 21.52 9.27
CA PHE A 71 -16.48 20.12 9.63
C PHE A 71 -15.75 19.16 8.68
N SER A 72 -15.80 19.41 7.35
CA SER A 72 -15.07 18.60 6.38
C SER A 72 -13.55 18.63 6.59
N ASN A 73 -12.99 19.79 6.94
CA ASN A 73 -11.56 19.94 7.18
C ASN A 73 -11.14 19.35 8.52
N ARG A 74 -11.94 19.55 9.58
CA ARG A 74 -11.68 18.95 10.89
C ARG A 74 -11.83 17.42 10.86
N SER A 75 -12.80 16.89 10.10
CA SER A 75 -12.89 15.46 9.78
C SER A 75 -11.61 14.92 9.15
N ALA A 76 -11.02 15.68 8.21
CA ALA A 76 -9.73 15.32 7.60
C ALA A 76 -8.59 15.31 8.64
N SER A 77 -8.54 16.29 9.54
CA SER A 77 -7.54 16.32 10.61
C SER A 77 -7.72 15.16 11.60
N TYR A 78 -8.96 14.86 12.01
CA TYR A 78 -9.28 13.71 12.86
C TYR A 78 -8.82 12.39 12.21
N TYR A 79 -9.06 12.24 10.91
CA TYR A 79 -8.60 11.08 10.14
C TYR A 79 -7.06 10.92 10.23
N GLN A 80 -6.31 12.00 10.03
CA GLN A 80 -4.84 11.97 10.15
C GLN A 80 -4.35 11.66 11.57
N CYS A 81 -5.09 12.10 12.59
CA CYS A 81 -4.85 11.75 13.98
C CYS A 81 -5.32 10.34 14.38
N LYS A 82 -5.83 9.52 13.44
CA LYS A 82 -6.42 8.19 13.70
C LYS A 82 -7.64 8.21 14.62
N LYS A 83 -8.29 9.37 14.73
CA LYS A 83 -9.56 9.58 15.44
C LYS A 83 -10.72 9.36 14.47
N TRP A 84 -10.84 8.14 13.95
CA TRP A 84 -11.72 7.86 12.81
C TRP A 84 -13.21 7.97 13.16
N ALA A 85 -13.60 7.64 14.40
CA ALA A 85 -14.97 7.78 14.86
C ALA A 85 -15.41 9.26 14.88
N GLU A 86 -14.53 10.16 15.34
CA GLU A 86 -14.75 11.61 15.32
C GLU A 86 -14.76 12.15 13.89
N ALA A 87 -13.91 11.62 13.01
CA ALA A 87 -13.93 11.95 11.60
C ALA A 87 -15.27 11.62 10.93
N VAL A 88 -15.87 10.47 11.27
CA VAL A 88 -17.24 10.09 10.84
C VAL A 88 -18.28 11.07 11.36
N LYS A 89 -18.24 11.41 12.67
CA LYS A 89 -19.20 12.36 13.27
C LYS A 89 -19.17 13.73 12.58
N ASP A 90 -17.99 14.24 12.28
CA ASP A 90 -17.84 15.49 11.55
C ASP A 90 -18.33 15.35 10.09
N ALA A 91 -18.03 14.25 9.42
CA ALA A 91 -18.52 13.99 8.07
C ALA A 91 -20.05 13.91 8.00
N ASP A 92 -20.71 13.34 9.02
CA ASP A 92 -22.17 13.36 9.16
C ASP A 92 -22.73 14.78 9.29
N GLN A 93 -22.02 15.69 9.98
CA GLN A 93 -22.41 17.11 10.00
C GLN A 93 -22.34 17.72 8.60
N VAL A 94 -21.30 17.40 7.83
CA VAL A 94 -21.17 17.86 6.43
C VAL A 94 -22.36 17.39 5.58
N ILE A 95 -22.72 16.11 5.68
CA ILE A 95 -23.82 15.52 4.91
C ILE A 95 -25.16 16.15 5.30
N ARG A 96 -25.42 16.37 6.59
CA ARG A 96 -26.63 17.07 7.07
C ARG A 96 -26.75 18.49 6.52
N MET A 97 -25.64 19.23 6.49
CA MET A 97 -25.62 20.64 6.08
C MET A 97 -25.62 20.81 4.56
N ARG A 98 -24.93 19.92 3.84
CA ARG A 98 -24.75 19.94 2.38
C ARG A 98 -24.91 18.54 1.79
N PRO A 99 -26.14 17.99 1.71
CA PRO A 99 -26.38 16.64 1.22
C PRO A 99 -26.02 16.44 -0.27
N GLU A 100 -25.91 17.53 -1.03
CA GLU A 100 -25.46 17.52 -2.43
C GLU A 100 -23.94 17.56 -2.58
N TRP A 101 -23.20 17.81 -1.50
CA TRP A 101 -21.74 17.94 -1.58
C TRP A 101 -21.07 16.56 -1.43
N PRO A 102 -20.50 15.98 -2.50
CA PRO A 102 -19.89 14.64 -2.49
C PRO A 102 -18.80 14.46 -1.42
N LYS A 103 -18.16 15.57 -1.00
CA LYS A 103 -17.03 15.54 -0.07
C LYS A 103 -17.40 14.98 1.31
N GLY A 104 -18.62 15.24 1.81
CA GLY A 104 -19.08 14.72 3.09
C GLY A 104 -19.09 13.19 3.11
N TYR A 105 -19.75 12.58 2.12
CA TYR A 105 -19.78 11.13 1.94
C TYR A 105 -18.39 10.55 1.73
N PHE A 106 -17.55 11.18 0.91
CA PHE A 106 -16.17 10.72 0.70
C PHE A 106 -15.36 10.68 2.01
N ARG A 107 -15.45 11.73 2.85
CA ARG A 107 -14.76 11.77 4.15
C ARG A 107 -15.24 10.67 5.08
N LYS A 108 -16.57 10.46 5.12
CA LYS A 108 -17.20 9.43 5.94
C LYS A 108 -16.74 8.03 5.50
N ALA A 109 -16.74 7.76 4.20
CA ALA A 109 -16.29 6.50 3.63
C ALA A 109 -14.83 6.18 3.96
N GLU A 110 -13.90 7.13 3.79
CA GLU A 110 -12.49 6.94 4.14
C GLU A 110 -12.33 6.58 5.63
N ALA A 111 -13.05 7.28 6.52
CA ALA A 111 -12.99 7.00 7.95
C ALA A 111 -13.61 5.64 8.32
N ASN A 112 -14.71 5.25 7.68
CA ASN A 112 -15.34 3.94 7.87
C ASN A 112 -14.45 2.78 7.42
N ILE A 113 -13.66 2.92 6.35
CA ILE A 113 -12.64 1.92 5.95
C ILE A 113 -11.67 1.64 7.11
N GLN A 114 -11.19 2.69 7.78
CA GLN A 114 -10.22 2.53 8.88
C GLN A 114 -10.84 1.90 10.13
N LEU A 115 -12.18 1.99 10.27
CA LEU A 115 -12.94 1.33 11.32
C LEU A 115 -13.34 -0.12 10.97
N GLY A 116 -12.97 -0.63 9.79
CA GLY A 116 -13.41 -1.96 9.30
C GLY A 116 -14.88 -2.01 8.86
N LYS A 117 -15.53 -0.85 8.73
CA LYS A 117 -16.95 -0.71 8.37
C LYS A 117 -17.11 -0.59 6.85
N TYR A 118 -16.80 -1.67 6.14
CA TYR A 118 -16.69 -1.65 4.68
C TYR A 118 -18.03 -1.47 3.97
N ASP A 119 -19.11 -2.05 4.48
CA ASP A 119 -20.46 -1.89 3.89
C ASP A 119 -20.95 -0.45 3.99
N GLU A 120 -20.73 0.20 5.14
CA GLU A 120 -21.02 1.62 5.33
C GLU A 120 -20.15 2.49 4.42
N ALA A 121 -18.85 2.19 4.32
CA ALA A 121 -17.96 2.92 3.42
C ALA A 121 -18.40 2.81 1.94
N LEU A 122 -18.81 1.62 1.49
CA LEU A 122 -19.32 1.41 0.14
C LEU A 122 -20.59 2.22 -0.12
N LYS A 123 -21.57 2.18 0.80
CA LYS A 123 -22.79 3.00 0.71
C LYS A 123 -22.47 4.48 0.54
N ASP A 124 -21.54 4.99 1.34
CA ASP A 124 -21.11 6.39 1.28
C ASP A 124 -20.35 6.69 -0.03
N TYR A 125 -19.45 5.83 -0.51
CA TYR A 125 -18.78 6.05 -1.80
C TYR A 125 -19.73 6.01 -2.99
N TYR A 126 -20.67 5.07 -3.05
CA TYR A 126 -21.68 5.05 -4.10
C TYR A 126 -22.51 6.33 -4.06
N MET A 127 -22.78 6.86 -2.86
CA MET A 127 -23.47 8.13 -2.74
C MET A 127 -22.61 9.29 -3.27
N ALA A 128 -21.33 9.35 -2.88
CA ALA A 128 -20.36 10.32 -3.39
C ALA A 128 -20.24 10.26 -4.92
N GLN A 129 -20.21 9.06 -5.50
CA GLN A 129 -20.11 8.85 -6.95
C GLN A 129 -21.34 9.36 -7.69
N ARG A 130 -22.55 9.12 -7.18
CA ARG A 130 -23.77 9.67 -7.79
C ARG A 130 -23.79 11.20 -7.76
N LYS A 131 -23.22 11.83 -6.72
CA LYS A 131 -23.11 13.30 -6.62
C LYS A 131 -21.97 13.88 -7.46
N ASP A 132 -20.95 13.09 -7.79
CA ASP A 132 -19.78 13.51 -8.56
C ASP A 132 -19.35 12.41 -9.57
N PRO A 133 -20.16 12.17 -10.61
CA PRO A 133 -19.96 11.04 -11.52
C PRO A 133 -18.70 11.17 -12.39
N LYS A 134 -18.15 12.37 -12.52
CA LYS A 134 -16.92 12.62 -13.30
C LYS A 134 -15.64 12.32 -12.51
N ASN A 135 -15.75 12.03 -11.22
CA ASN A 135 -14.61 11.81 -10.36
C ASN A 135 -14.07 10.39 -10.48
N THR A 136 -12.98 10.25 -11.23
CA THR A 136 -12.32 8.98 -11.51
C THR A 136 -11.65 8.33 -10.29
N GLN A 137 -11.50 9.06 -9.17
CA GLN A 137 -10.92 8.50 -7.95
C GLN A 137 -11.92 7.64 -7.17
N ILE A 138 -13.21 7.99 -7.21
CA ILE A 138 -14.24 7.29 -6.42
C ILE A 138 -14.38 5.81 -6.82
N PRO A 139 -14.44 5.43 -8.11
CA PRO A 139 -14.42 4.03 -8.53
C PRO A 139 -13.22 3.24 -7.98
N LEU A 140 -12.02 3.84 -7.98
CA LEU A 140 -10.81 3.20 -7.45
C LEU A 140 -10.91 3.00 -5.93
N ARG A 141 -11.56 3.92 -5.21
CA ARG A 141 -11.82 3.77 -3.78
C ARG A 141 -12.86 2.69 -3.49
N ILE A 142 -13.91 2.58 -4.30
CA ILE A 142 -14.90 1.50 -4.24
C ILE A 142 -14.21 0.15 -4.43
N ALA A 143 -13.43 -0.02 -5.51
CA ALA A 143 -12.71 -1.25 -5.81
C ALA A 143 -11.73 -1.65 -4.68
N LYS A 144 -10.99 -0.68 -4.12
CA LYS A 144 -10.14 -0.92 -2.95
C LYS A 144 -10.95 -1.37 -1.73
N THR A 145 -12.13 -0.79 -1.52
CA THR A 145 -13.00 -1.12 -0.37
C THR A 145 -13.59 -2.52 -0.50
N LEU A 146 -14.03 -2.90 -1.70
CA LEU A 146 -14.46 -4.27 -2.00
C LEU A 146 -13.32 -5.26 -1.73
N THR A 147 -12.11 -4.97 -2.23
CA THR A 147 -10.92 -5.82 -1.98
C THR A 147 -10.66 -6.02 -0.48
N LEU A 148 -10.78 -4.95 0.31
CA LEU A 148 -10.60 -5.01 1.78
C LEU A 148 -11.72 -5.79 2.47
N LYS A 149 -12.96 -5.64 1.98
CA LYS A 149 -14.11 -6.42 2.45
C LYS A 149 -13.91 -7.90 2.20
N ASP A 150 -13.58 -8.33 0.97
CA ASP A 150 -13.37 -9.75 0.71
C ASP A 150 -12.16 -10.29 1.49
N ASN A 151 -11.11 -9.48 1.67
CA ASN A 151 -9.98 -9.86 2.53
C ASN A 151 -10.43 -10.16 3.96
N GLN A 152 -11.31 -9.33 4.54
CA GLN A 152 -11.86 -9.57 5.87
C GLN A 152 -12.70 -10.85 5.90
N GLU A 153 -13.53 -11.09 4.88
CA GLU A 153 -14.35 -12.32 4.76
C GLU A 153 -13.48 -13.58 4.64
N MET A 154 -12.30 -13.47 4.01
CA MET A 154 -11.31 -14.54 3.89
C MET A 154 -10.41 -14.73 5.14
N ASN A 155 -10.61 -13.96 6.22
CA ASN A 155 -9.66 -13.89 7.34
C ASN A 155 -8.22 -13.58 6.89
N LEU A 156 -8.07 -12.75 5.87
CA LEU A 156 -6.81 -12.40 5.24
C LEU A 156 -6.44 -10.95 5.54
N ALA A 157 -5.24 -10.72 6.05
CA ALA A 157 -4.66 -9.38 6.08
C ALA A 157 -3.43 -9.28 5.18
N ILE A 158 -3.41 -8.23 4.36
CA ILE A 158 -2.28 -7.89 3.49
C ILE A 158 -1.78 -6.51 3.92
N TYR A 159 -0.51 -6.44 4.32
CA TYR A 159 0.15 -5.18 4.63
C TYR A 159 1.24 -4.91 3.59
N ALA A 160 1.20 -3.73 2.98
CA ALA A 160 2.25 -3.22 2.11
C ALA A 160 3.14 -2.27 2.92
N LEU A 161 4.38 -2.67 3.20
CA LEU A 161 5.38 -1.84 3.86
C LEU A 161 6.20 -1.12 2.80
N ILE A 162 6.21 0.22 2.88
CA ILE A 162 6.94 1.06 1.94
C ILE A 162 8.12 1.71 2.66
N PRO A 163 9.36 1.58 2.13
CA PRO A 163 10.51 2.32 2.61
C PRO A 163 10.26 3.84 2.68
N GLY A 164 10.62 4.46 3.79
CA GLY A 164 10.37 5.87 4.08
C GLY A 164 8.95 6.21 4.56
N ARG A 165 8.01 5.26 4.53
CA ARG A 165 6.66 5.42 5.12
C ARG A 165 6.46 4.53 6.34
N ASP A 166 6.71 3.23 6.19
CA ASP A 166 6.40 2.20 7.20
C ASP A 166 7.67 1.62 7.83
N ILE A 167 8.72 1.48 7.01
CA ILE A 167 10.05 0.96 7.37
C ILE A 167 11.12 1.87 6.75
N CYS A 168 12.40 1.61 7.02
CA CYS A 168 13.50 2.45 6.54
C CYS A 168 13.36 3.91 7.00
N LEU A 169 12.92 4.10 8.26
CA LEU A 169 12.73 5.41 8.86
C LEU A 169 14.05 5.89 9.45
N HIS A 170 14.41 7.15 9.18
CA HIS A 170 15.67 7.71 9.66
C HIS A 170 15.75 7.71 11.17
N THR A 171 16.96 7.44 11.68
CA THR A 171 17.31 7.60 13.09
C THR A 171 18.44 8.60 13.23
N ILE A 172 18.49 9.33 14.34
CA ILE A 172 19.56 10.31 14.58
C ILE A 172 20.92 9.61 14.73
N THR A 173 20.91 8.36 15.21
CA THR A 173 22.10 7.67 15.71
C THR A 173 22.85 6.85 14.65
N ASN A 174 22.33 6.68 13.43
CA ASN A 174 22.97 5.83 12.42
C ASN A 174 22.98 6.46 11.01
N PRO A 175 23.94 7.35 10.72
CA PRO A 175 23.99 8.07 9.44
C PRO A 175 24.28 7.15 8.24
N ILE A 176 25.03 6.06 8.43
CA ILE A 176 25.31 5.09 7.35
C ILE A 176 24.02 4.35 6.97
N GLN A 177 23.28 3.85 7.96
CA GLN A 177 22.00 3.20 7.72
C GLN A 177 20.98 4.15 7.08
N ASN A 178 20.96 5.42 7.46
CA ASN A 178 20.08 6.41 6.84
C ASN A 178 20.36 6.56 5.34
N LYS A 179 21.64 6.54 4.90
CA LYS A 179 21.97 6.54 3.48
C LYS A 179 21.44 5.29 2.76
N ILE A 180 21.57 4.11 3.37
CA ILE A 180 21.00 2.86 2.83
C ILE A 180 19.49 2.98 2.69
N PHE A 181 18.82 3.57 3.70
CA PHE A 181 17.38 3.80 3.67
C PHE A 181 16.96 4.83 2.64
N ASP A 182 17.80 5.79 2.29
CA ASP A 182 17.53 6.70 1.18
C ASP A 182 17.57 5.95 -0.16
N PHE A 183 18.57 5.08 -0.37
CA PHE A 183 18.57 4.17 -1.53
C PHE A 183 17.32 3.28 -1.57
N ALA A 184 16.90 2.72 -0.42
CA ALA A 184 15.68 1.91 -0.35
C ALA A 184 14.41 2.66 -0.80
N LYS A 185 14.30 3.96 -0.46
CA LYS A 185 13.18 4.80 -0.91
C LYS A 185 13.20 5.00 -2.42
N ASP A 186 14.39 5.19 -3.00
CA ASP A 186 14.55 5.41 -4.44
C ASP A 186 14.29 4.16 -5.26
N MET A 187 14.55 2.97 -4.71
CA MET A 187 14.24 1.68 -5.33
C MET A 187 12.74 1.40 -5.37
N LYS A 188 11.93 2.04 -4.52
CA LYS A 188 10.46 1.95 -4.51
C LYS A 188 9.93 0.51 -4.32
N ASN A 189 10.68 -0.37 -3.66
CA ASN A 189 10.20 -1.72 -3.33
C ASN A 189 8.95 -1.64 -2.45
N ILE A 190 8.10 -2.66 -2.56
CA ILE A 190 6.99 -2.90 -1.65
C ILE A 190 7.22 -4.26 -0.99
N ILE A 191 7.41 -4.24 0.33
CA ILE A 191 7.54 -5.46 1.12
C ILE A 191 6.14 -5.83 1.59
N TYR A 192 5.69 -7.05 1.32
CA TYR A 192 4.36 -7.47 1.74
C TYR A 192 4.40 -8.37 2.96
N ILE A 193 3.40 -8.24 3.84
CA ILE A 193 3.09 -9.24 4.87
C ILE A 193 1.71 -9.79 4.55
N ILE A 194 1.65 -11.11 4.38
CA ILE A 194 0.43 -11.88 4.18
C ILE A 194 0.15 -12.59 5.49
N ALA A 195 -1.00 -12.34 6.10
CA ALA A 195 -1.35 -12.86 7.42
C ALA A 195 -2.72 -13.54 7.41
N ASP A 196 -2.75 -14.75 7.96
CA ASP A 196 -3.95 -15.46 8.33
C ASP A 196 -4.43 -14.89 9.68
N LEU A 197 -5.59 -14.23 9.67
CA LEU A 197 -6.10 -13.50 10.84
C LEU A 197 -6.64 -14.41 11.94
N ASP A 198 -7.02 -15.64 11.59
CA ASP A 198 -7.48 -16.66 12.53
C ASP A 198 -6.32 -17.13 13.42
N THR A 199 -5.25 -17.64 12.81
CA THR A 199 -4.08 -18.16 13.55
C THR A 199 -3.06 -17.09 13.90
N ARG A 200 -3.18 -15.88 13.35
CA ARG A 200 -2.21 -14.77 13.45
C ARG A 200 -0.85 -15.06 12.81
N LYS A 201 -0.69 -16.20 12.13
CA LYS A 201 0.54 -16.54 11.40
C LYS A 201 0.66 -15.68 10.16
N CYS A 202 1.87 -15.24 9.86
CA CYS A 202 2.16 -14.45 8.68
C CYS A 202 3.45 -14.91 7.98
N VAL A 203 3.50 -14.62 6.68
CA VAL A 203 4.71 -14.66 5.87
C VAL A 203 5.03 -13.25 5.39
N VAL A 204 6.32 -12.98 5.18
CA VAL A 204 6.79 -11.75 4.53
C VAL A 204 7.28 -12.05 3.12
N VAL A 205 6.91 -11.23 2.15
CA VAL A 205 7.35 -11.33 0.75
C VAL A 205 8.43 -10.27 0.50
N ASP A 206 9.57 -10.70 -0.02
CA ASP A 206 10.72 -9.85 -0.39
C ASP A 206 11.25 -8.99 0.77
N ALA A 207 11.53 -9.65 1.90
CA ALA A 207 11.96 -9.01 3.15
C ALA A 207 13.37 -8.40 3.06
N CYS A 208 13.44 -7.17 2.56
CA CYS A 208 14.68 -6.44 2.33
C CYS A 208 14.74 -5.08 3.06
N TRP A 209 15.93 -4.46 3.03
CA TRP A 209 16.29 -3.13 3.53
C TRP A 209 16.29 -2.95 5.06
N ASP A 210 15.17 -3.22 5.74
CA ASP A 210 14.97 -2.91 7.15
C ASP A 210 14.26 -4.06 7.89
N VAL A 211 15.01 -5.15 8.10
CA VAL A 211 14.53 -6.36 8.80
C VAL A 211 14.01 -6.04 10.19
N ASP A 212 14.64 -5.11 10.91
CA ASP A 212 14.19 -4.72 12.25
C ASP A 212 12.88 -3.93 12.21
N GLY A 213 12.71 -3.04 11.23
CA GLY A 213 11.44 -2.36 10.96
C GLY A 213 10.31 -3.34 10.63
N ILE A 214 10.58 -4.35 9.79
CA ILE A 214 9.63 -5.42 9.44
C ILE A 214 9.23 -6.18 10.71
N LEU A 215 10.18 -6.66 11.51
CA LEU A 215 9.91 -7.41 12.75
C LEU A 215 9.16 -6.55 13.79
N LYS A 216 9.50 -5.26 13.90
CA LYS A 216 8.78 -4.32 14.76
C LYS A 216 7.33 -4.15 14.30
N PHE A 217 7.09 -4.09 12.99
CA PHE A 217 5.74 -4.03 12.43
C PHE A 217 4.94 -5.30 12.75
N VAL A 218 5.52 -6.48 12.48
CA VAL A 218 4.92 -7.79 12.80
C VAL A 218 4.53 -7.85 14.28
N LYS A 219 5.47 -7.52 15.19
CA LYS A 219 5.22 -7.48 16.63
C LYS A 219 4.11 -6.51 17.01
N LYS A 220 4.14 -5.28 16.48
CA LYS A 220 3.11 -4.26 16.72
C LYS A 220 1.73 -4.72 16.28
N LYS A 221 1.66 -5.52 15.22
CA LYS A 221 0.42 -6.10 14.74
C LYS A 221 -0.01 -7.33 15.52
N GLY A 222 0.82 -7.89 16.42
CA GLY A 222 0.49 -9.13 17.11
C GLY A 222 0.35 -10.30 16.14
N LEU A 223 1.31 -10.42 15.23
CA LEU A 223 1.42 -11.51 14.25
C LEU A 223 2.63 -12.39 14.59
N GLU A 224 2.57 -13.65 14.18
CA GLU A 224 3.66 -14.62 14.27
C GLU A 224 4.29 -14.83 12.90
N LEU A 225 5.56 -14.40 12.73
CA LEU A 225 6.27 -14.59 11.47
C LEU A 225 6.81 -16.02 11.36
N VAL A 226 6.21 -16.81 10.46
CA VAL A 226 6.54 -18.24 10.29
C VAL A 226 7.34 -18.53 9.02
N GLY A 227 7.34 -17.63 8.05
CA GLY A 227 8.09 -17.80 6.81
C GLY A 227 8.41 -16.51 6.06
N SER A 228 9.33 -16.60 5.12
CA SER A 228 9.64 -15.55 4.16
C SER A 228 9.56 -16.12 2.75
N ILE A 229 8.96 -15.37 1.84
CA ILE A 229 8.85 -15.72 0.42
C ILE A 229 9.74 -14.77 -0.38
N VAL A 230 10.44 -15.31 -1.36
CA VAL A 230 11.20 -14.55 -2.36
C VAL A 230 10.49 -14.69 -3.69
N THR A 231 10.07 -13.57 -4.29
CA THR A 231 9.47 -13.57 -5.63
C THR A 231 10.51 -13.82 -6.70
N HIS A 232 11.71 -13.24 -6.57
CA HIS A 232 12.80 -13.42 -7.51
C HIS A 232 14.16 -13.02 -6.91
N TYR A 233 15.24 -13.44 -7.55
CA TYR A 233 16.59 -12.98 -7.23
C TYR A 233 16.82 -11.56 -7.75
N HIS A 234 16.85 -10.60 -6.84
CA HIS A 234 17.60 -9.34 -6.96
C HIS A 234 17.98 -8.82 -5.57
N PHE A 235 19.11 -8.10 -5.47
CA PHE A 235 19.68 -7.70 -4.18
C PHE A 235 18.75 -6.80 -3.35
N ASP A 236 17.86 -6.05 -4.00
CA ASP A 236 16.87 -5.17 -3.39
C ASP A 236 15.62 -5.90 -2.90
N HIS A 237 15.46 -7.19 -3.22
CA HIS A 237 14.38 -8.07 -2.74
C HIS A 237 14.87 -9.14 -1.75
N VAL A 238 16.09 -9.65 -1.93
CA VAL A 238 16.66 -10.70 -1.06
C VAL A 238 17.74 -10.19 -0.10
N GLY A 239 18.23 -8.97 -0.29
CA GLY A 239 19.40 -8.43 0.41
C GLY A 239 20.70 -9.08 -0.06
N GLY A 240 21.76 -8.87 0.71
CA GLY A 240 23.09 -9.38 0.39
C GLY A 240 24.01 -8.31 -0.17
N ILE A 241 25.04 -8.74 -0.89
CA ILE A 241 26.00 -7.84 -1.51
C ILE A 241 25.45 -7.48 -2.90
N PRO A 242 25.19 -6.20 -3.19
CA PRO A 242 24.78 -5.78 -4.53
C PRO A 242 25.82 -6.19 -5.57
N PRO A 243 25.42 -6.61 -6.77
CA PRO A 243 26.37 -6.85 -7.87
C PRO A 243 26.80 -5.52 -8.52
N PRO A 244 27.91 -5.50 -9.30
CA PRO A 244 28.22 -4.37 -10.16
C PRO A 244 27.04 -3.98 -11.07
N PRO A 245 26.80 -2.67 -11.29
CA PRO A 245 27.57 -1.51 -10.83
C PRO A 245 27.17 -0.98 -9.44
N PHE A 246 26.29 -1.67 -8.70
CA PHE A 246 25.71 -1.22 -7.43
C PHE A 246 26.58 -1.54 -6.20
N ASP A 247 27.74 -2.18 -6.39
CA ASP A 247 28.67 -2.64 -5.36
C ASP A 247 29.70 -1.59 -4.91
N GLN A 248 29.71 -0.40 -5.53
CA GLN A 248 30.70 0.66 -5.31
C GLN A 248 30.80 1.10 -3.84
N LEU A 249 29.69 1.11 -3.11
CA LEU A 249 29.64 1.51 -1.70
C LEU A 249 30.02 0.37 -0.74
N ARG A 250 30.25 -0.86 -1.23
CA ARG A 250 30.49 -2.09 -0.44
C ARG A 250 29.48 -2.30 0.71
N VAL A 251 28.27 -1.79 0.54
CA VAL A 251 27.19 -1.91 1.51
C VAL A 251 26.53 -3.26 1.35
N LYS A 252 26.39 -3.99 2.46
CA LYS A 252 25.52 -5.17 2.51
C LYS A 252 24.09 -4.74 2.82
N VAL A 253 23.18 -4.99 1.89
CA VAL A 253 21.75 -4.74 2.08
C VAL A 253 21.20 -5.80 3.04
N SER A 254 20.53 -5.37 4.10
CA SER A 254 19.84 -6.30 5.00
C SER A 254 18.70 -6.96 4.25
N GLY A 255 18.58 -8.28 4.35
CA GLY A 255 17.45 -8.97 3.75
C GLY A 255 17.22 -10.35 4.36
N ILE A 256 17.02 -11.35 3.51
CA ILE A 256 16.53 -12.65 3.97
C ILE A 256 17.52 -13.36 4.87
N TYR A 257 18.82 -13.23 4.61
CA TYR A 257 19.85 -13.77 5.50
C TYR A 257 19.77 -13.18 6.92
N ASN A 258 19.62 -11.85 7.02
CA ASN A 258 19.48 -11.16 8.29
C ASN A 258 18.20 -11.61 9.00
N LEU A 259 17.10 -11.77 8.26
CA LEU A 259 15.83 -12.23 8.81
C LEU A 259 15.94 -13.67 9.37
N MET A 260 16.55 -14.60 8.64
CA MET A 260 16.77 -15.99 9.10
C MET A 260 17.64 -16.09 10.35
N ARG A 261 18.51 -15.12 10.61
CA ARG A 261 19.29 -15.03 11.85
C ARG A 261 18.47 -14.48 13.02
N ARG A 262 17.55 -13.55 12.74
CA ARG A 262 16.71 -12.90 13.76
C ARG A 262 15.53 -13.77 14.17
N VAL A 263 15.04 -14.64 13.29
CA VAL A 263 13.90 -15.52 13.53
C VAL A 263 14.35 -16.98 13.43
N PRO A 264 14.64 -17.63 14.58
CA PRO A 264 14.97 -19.05 14.62
C PRO A 264 13.85 -19.88 13.99
N LYS A 265 14.20 -20.92 13.21
CA LYS A 265 13.28 -21.83 12.50
C LYS A 265 12.46 -21.22 11.35
N LEU A 266 12.69 -19.96 10.98
CA LEU A 266 12.03 -19.37 9.80
C LEU A 266 12.33 -20.18 8.53
N SER A 267 11.28 -20.59 7.84
CA SER A 267 11.35 -21.19 6.50
C SER A 267 11.42 -20.12 5.42
N VAL A 268 12.23 -20.35 4.40
CA VAL A 268 12.35 -19.45 3.25
C VAL A 268 11.91 -20.18 1.99
N TYR A 269 10.94 -19.61 1.29
CA TYR A 269 10.34 -20.19 0.09
C TYR A 269 10.82 -19.44 -1.15
N MET A 270 11.45 -20.15 -2.08
CA MET A 270 11.93 -19.57 -3.33
C MET A 270 11.98 -20.59 -4.47
N HIS A 271 11.82 -20.13 -5.70
CA HIS A 271 11.88 -20.99 -6.88
C HIS A 271 13.28 -21.61 -7.02
N PRO A 272 13.40 -22.91 -7.39
CA PRO A 272 14.69 -23.60 -7.46
C PRO A 272 15.72 -22.92 -8.37
N ALA A 273 15.28 -22.31 -9.47
CA ALA A 273 16.18 -21.63 -10.41
C ALA A 273 16.91 -20.42 -9.81
N ASP A 274 16.34 -19.77 -8.80
CA ASP A 274 16.96 -18.59 -8.16
C ASP A 274 17.81 -18.93 -6.93
N ILE A 275 17.68 -20.14 -6.37
CA ILE A 275 18.43 -20.58 -5.17
C ILE A 275 19.96 -20.36 -5.33
N PRO A 276 20.61 -20.78 -6.44
CA PRO A 276 22.05 -20.62 -6.59
C PRO A 276 22.50 -19.15 -6.54
N TYR A 277 21.73 -18.25 -7.16
CA TYR A 277 22.02 -16.83 -7.21
C TYR A 277 21.83 -16.15 -5.86
N VAL A 278 20.75 -16.49 -5.15
CA VAL A 278 20.49 -15.99 -3.79
C VAL A 278 21.60 -16.44 -2.84
N LEU A 279 22.00 -17.71 -2.86
CA LEU A 279 23.10 -18.23 -2.03
C LEU A 279 24.45 -17.58 -2.37
N LYS A 280 24.71 -17.27 -3.64
CA LYS A 280 25.93 -16.57 -4.07
C LYS A 280 26.00 -15.15 -3.51
N SER A 281 24.90 -14.39 -3.54
CA SER A 281 24.85 -13.03 -2.96
C SER A 281 24.77 -13.03 -1.43
N ASN A 282 24.32 -14.15 -0.84
CA ASN A 282 24.17 -14.33 0.60
C ASN A 282 24.92 -15.58 1.11
N PRO A 283 26.27 -15.60 1.07
CA PRO A 283 27.06 -16.80 1.37
C PRO A 283 26.83 -17.36 2.79
N GLY A 284 26.43 -16.52 3.75
CA GLY A 284 26.06 -16.96 5.10
C GLY A 284 24.81 -17.84 5.17
N MET A 285 23.98 -17.89 4.12
CA MET A 285 22.82 -18.78 4.04
C MET A 285 23.18 -20.23 3.72
N SER A 286 24.40 -20.52 3.26
CA SER A 286 24.80 -21.89 2.89
C SER A 286 24.67 -22.88 4.05
N GLY A 287 24.99 -22.46 5.28
CA GLY A 287 24.80 -23.26 6.49
C GLY A 287 23.33 -23.37 6.96
N LEU A 288 22.41 -22.69 6.28
CA LEU A 288 20.98 -22.64 6.59
C LEU A 288 20.12 -23.26 5.49
N ARG A 289 20.73 -24.00 4.56
CA ARG A 289 20.08 -24.55 3.37
C ARG A 289 18.89 -25.46 3.69
N SER A 290 18.91 -26.16 4.82
CA SER A 290 17.78 -26.98 5.30
C SER A 290 16.50 -26.19 5.60
N ARG A 291 16.60 -24.86 5.73
CA ARG A 291 15.46 -23.95 5.92
C ARG A 291 14.97 -23.33 4.60
N ILE A 292 15.63 -23.60 3.49
CA ILE A 292 15.20 -23.15 2.16
C ILE A 292 14.31 -24.24 1.57
N ILE A 293 13.06 -23.89 1.31
CA ILE A 293 12.04 -24.74 0.71
C ILE A 293 11.89 -24.34 -0.74
N SER A 294 12.11 -25.31 -1.64
CA SER A 294 11.95 -25.11 -3.07
C SER A 294 10.47 -25.03 -3.43
N THR A 295 10.09 -24.01 -4.18
CA THR A 295 8.72 -23.80 -4.68
C THR A 295 8.70 -23.92 -6.21
N PRO A 296 8.68 -25.15 -6.77
CA PRO A 296 8.49 -25.34 -8.21
C PRO A 296 7.09 -24.85 -8.64
N ASP A 297 6.86 -24.80 -9.96
CA ASP A 297 5.57 -24.36 -10.51
C ASP A 297 4.39 -25.14 -9.91
N GLN A 298 3.34 -24.41 -9.55
CA GLN A 298 2.12 -24.91 -8.89
C GLN A 298 2.32 -25.49 -7.49
N PHE A 299 3.48 -25.29 -6.85
CA PHE A 299 3.65 -25.62 -5.44
C PHE A 299 2.59 -24.89 -4.60
N THR A 300 2.01 -25.57 -3.61
CA THR A 300 1.01 -25.00 -2.72
C THR A 300 1.39 -25.19 -1.26
N MET A 301 0.98 -24.26 -0.41
CA MET A 301 0.96 -24.43 1.04
C MET A 301 -0.23 -23.69 1.65
N THR A 302 -0.64 -24.11 2.83
CA THR A 302 -1.61 -23.35 3.63
C THR A 302 -0.88 -22.61 4.74
N LEU A 303 -1.05 -21.28 4.79
CA LEU A 303 -0.63 -20.44 5.91
C LEU A 303 -1.77 -20.37 6.92
N GLY A 304 -1.49 -20.76 8.16
CA GLY A 304 -2.52 -20.81 9.19
C GLY A 304 -3.58 -21.86 8.84
N ASN A 305 -4.85 -21.47 8.93
CA ASN A 305 -5.97 -22.38 8.69
C ASN A 305 -6.67 -22.13 7.35
N PHE A 306 -6.69 -20.89 6.85
CA PHE A 306 -7.57 -20.50 5.73
C PHE A 306 -6.83 -19.89 4.54
N THR A 307 -5.54 -19.56 4.69
CA THR A 307 -4.81 -18.80 3.66
C THR A 307 -4.02 -19.75 2.75
N LEU A 308 -4.60 -20.15 1.62
CA LEU A 308 -3.92 -20.95 0.59
C LEU A 308 -2.97 -20.07 -0.22
N LEU A 309 -1.70 -20.47 -0.30
CA LEU A 309 -0.68 -19.85 -1.14
C LEU A 309 -0.32 -20.82 -2.28
N ARG A 310 -0.54 -20.41 -3.52
CA ARG A 310 -0.14 -21.13 -4.73
C ARG A 310 0.98 -20.37 -5.43
N PHE A 311 2.11 -21.03 -5.64
CA PHE A 311 3.31 -20.47 -6.24
C PHE A 311 3.28 -20.79 -7.72
N ILE A 312 3.34 -19.76 -8.55
CA ILE A 312 3.28 -19.87 -10.01
C ILE A 312 4.63 -19.43 -10.54
N HIS A 313 5.31 -20.29 -11.29
CA HIS A 313 6.57 -19.94 -11.94
C HIS A 313 6.30 -18.94 -13.07
N MET A 314 7.00 -17.81 -13.07
CA MET A 314 6.76 -16.66 -13.94
C MET A 314 8.07 -16.14 -14.55
N PRO A 315 8.82 -16.96 -15.31
CA PRO A 315 10.12 -16.58 -15.84
C PRO A 315 10.00 -15.40 -16.80
N GLY A 316 11.04 -14.59 -16.85
CA GLY A 316 11.14 -13.45 -17.75
C GLY A 316 11.99 -12.35 -17.18
N HIS A 317 11.68 -11.87 -15.97
CA HIS A 317 12.51 -10.88 -15.28
C HIS A 317 13.79 -11.51 -14.73
N THR A 318 13.64 -12.68 -14.11
CA THR A 318 14.70 -13.64 -13.81
C THR A 318 14.25 -15.04 -14.24
N GLU A 319 15.15 -16.01 -14.19
CA GLU A 319 14.83 -17.41 -14.49
C GLU A 319 13.90 -18.02 -13.44
N GLY A 320 14.09 -17.68 -12.16
CA GLY A 320 13.27 -18.17 -11.04
C GLY A 320 12.18 -17.23 -10.57
N SER A 321 11.88 -16.15 -11.31
CA SER A 321 10.76 -15.28 -10.98
C SER A 321 9.48 -16.10 -10.77
N GLN A 322 8.78 -15.84 -9.68
CA GLN A 322 7.53 -16.49 -9.32
C GLN A 322 6.55 -15.50 -8.72
N SER A 323 5.27 -15.80 -8.88
CA SER A 323 4.17 -15.09 -8.24
C SER A 323 3.47 -15.97 -7.22
N ILE A 324 2.85 -15.34 -6.23
CA ILE A 324 2.11 -16.03 -5.18
C ILE A 324 0.65 -15.65 -5.34
N LEU A 325 -0.18 -16.60 -5.74
CA LEU A 325 -1.62 -16.43 -5.76
C LEU A 325 -2.20 -16.90 -4.42
N VAL A 326 -2.84 -15.97 -3.72
CA VAL A 326 -3.42 -16.18 -2.39
C VAL A 326 -4.92 -16.28 -2.52
N ASN A 327 -5.48 -17.37 -1.99
CA ASN A 327 -6.91 -17.69 -2.05
C ASN A 327 -7.50 -17.46 -3.45
N GLU A 328 -6.76 -17.85 -4.49
CA GLU A 328 -7.10 -17.74 -5.91
C GLU A 328 -7.41 -16.32 -6.45
N THR A 329 -7.35 -15.28 -5.62
CA THR A 329 -7.87 -13.93 -5.98
C THR A 329 -6.90 -12.78 -5.70
N ARG A 330 -5.79 -13.02 -5.00
CA ARG A 330 -4.77 -12.00 -4.66
C ARG A 330 -3.41 -12.44 -5.15
N LEU A 331 -2.88 -11.80 -6.19
CA LEU A 331 -1.61 -12.16 -6.82
C LEU A 331 -0.49 -11.22 -6.37
N PHE A 332 0.54 -11.74 -5.71
CA PHE A 332 1.80 -11.04 -5.48
C PHE A 332 2.72 -11.34 -6.65
N SER A 333 2.90 -10.37 -7.54
CA SER A 333 3.49 -10.59 -8.86
C SER A 333 5.00 -10.40 -8.93
N GLY A 334 5.61 -9.92 -7.84
CA GLY A 334 7.00 -9.45 -7.86
C GLY A 334 7.22 -8.47 -9.01
N ASP A 335 8.29 -8.69 -9.77
CA ASP A 335 8.67 -7.85 -10.89
C ASP A 335 8.18 -8.41 -12.24
N THR A 336 7.38 -9.46 -12.26
CA THR A 336 6.81 -9.98 -13.52
C THR A 336 5.75 -9.02 -14.06
N LEU A 337 4.80 -8.60 -13.22
CA LEU A 337 3.71 -7.70 -13.60
C LEU A 337 3.64 -6.54 -12.60
N MET A 338 3.62 -5.33 -13.12
CA MET A 338 3.47 -4.09 -12.37
C MET A 338 2.36 -3.23 -12.97
N VAL A 339 2.05 -2.11 -12.32
CA VAL A 339 0.95 -1.23 -12.77
C VAL A 339 1.33 -0.54 -14.09
N GLY A 340 0.80 -1.05 -15.20
CA GLY A 340 1.04 -0.54 -16.55
C GLY A 340 2.36 -0.99 -17.19
N CYS A 341 3.12 -1.91 -16.58
CA CYS A 341 4.41 -2.34 -17.09
C CYS A 341 4.86 -3.69 -16.53
N THR A 342 6.05 -4.15 -16.93
CA THR A 342 6.74 -5.33 -16.40
C THR A 342 8.13 -4.95 -15.89
N GLY A 343 8.78 -5.89 -15.20
CA GLY A 343 10.18 -5.77 -14.81
C GLY A 343 11.09 -5.67 -16.03
N ARG A 344 12.27 -5.09 -15.79
CA ARG A 344 13.35 -5.00 -16.79
C ARG A 344 13.86 -6.40 -17.16
N LEU A 345 14.51 -6.51 -18.31
CA LEU A 345 14.92 -7.82 -18.89
C LEU A 345 16.41 -7.87 -19.26
N ASP A 346 17.17 -6.84 -18.91
CA ASP A 346 18.56 -6.63 -19.32
C ASP A 346 19.59 -7.04 -18.25
N LEU A 347 19.13 -7.51 -17.08
CA LEU A 347 19.97 -8.12 -16.06
C LEU A 347 20.09 -9.64 -16.29
N PRO A 348 21.12 -10.31 -15.73
CA PRO A 348 21.28 -11.76 -15.86
C PRO A 348 20.02 -12.54 -15.45
N GLY A 349 19.58 -13.46 -16.30
CA GLY A 349 18.32 -14.21 -16.14
C GLY A 349 17.11 -13.58 -16.85
N GLY A 350 17.23 -12.34 -17.33
CA GLY A 350 16.19 -11.67 -18.11
C GLY A 350 15.96 -12.29 -19.49
N ASN A 351 14.70 -12.52 -19.87
CA ASN A 351 14.31 -13.13 -21.14
C ASN A 351 12.95 -12.60 -21.65
N LEU A 352 12.98 -11.89 -22.79
CA LEU A 352 11.78 -11.31 -23.40
C LEU A 352 10.78 -12.36 -23.90
N LYS A 353 11.24 -13.49 -24.43
CA LYS A 353 10.37 -14.54 -24.95
C LYS A 353 9.60 -15.21 -23.81
N GLU A 354 10.30 -15.51 -22.72
CA GLU A 354 9.68 -16.07 -21.51
C GLU A 354 8.74 -15.06 -20.85
N MET A 355 9.12 -13.78 -20.73
CA MET A 355 8.21 -12.75 -20.20
C MET A 355 6.91 -12.67 -21.01
N LYS A 356 6.98 -12.66 -22.35
CA LYS A 356 5.78 -12.65 -23.22
C LYS A 356 4.91 -13.88 -23.02
N LYS A 357 5.54 -15.06 -22.91
CA LYS A 357 4.84 -16.33 -22.64
C LYS A 357 4.16 -16.30 -21.28
N THR A 358 4.86 -15.83 -20.24
CA THR A 358 4.35 -15.65 -18.89
C THR A 358 3.12 -14.73 -18.85
N LEU A 359 3.20 -13.56 -19.51
CA LEU A 359 2.07 -12.62 -19.57
C LEU A 359 0.87 -13.19 -20.33
N THR A 360 1.09 -14.02 -21.34
CA THR A 360 0.02 -14.54 -22.20
C THR A 360 -0.61 -15.82 -21.63
N ASP A 361 0.22 -16.79 -21.28
CA ASP A 361 -0.20 -18.17 -21.01
C ASP A 361 -0.37 -18.45 -19.51
N ARG A 362 0.24 -17.63 -18.64
CA ARG A 362 0.12 -17.79 -17.19
C ARG A 362 -0.80 -16.73 -16.59
N LEU A 363 -0.43 -15.46 -16.75
CA LEU A 363 -1.24 -14.35 -16.23
C LEU A 363 -2.51 -14.11 -17.06
N GLY A 364 -2.48 -14.40 -18.36
CA GLY A 364 -3.65 -14.27 -19.23
C GLY A 364 -4.80 -15.22 -18.89
N ASN A 365 -4.52 -16.31 -18.18
CA ASN A 365 -5.51 -17.30 -17.75
C ASN A 365 -6.14 -17.00 -16.38
N LEU A 366 -5.69 -15.94 -15.69
CA LEU A 366 -6.28 -15.53 -14.41
C LEU A 366 -7.53 -14.66 -14.63
N GLU A 367 -8.45 -14.73 -13.67
CA GLU A 367 -9.68 -13.94 -13.68
C GLU A 367 -9.40 -12.44 -13.56
N ASP A 368 -10.22 -11.62 -14.22
CA ASP A 368 -10.08 -10.17 -14.30
C ASP A 368 -10.14 -9.47 -12.94
N GLY A 369 -10.91 -10.06 -12.03
CA GLY A 369 -11.07 -9.62 -10.64
C GLY A 369 -9.85 -9.91 -9.75
N THR A 370 -8.89 -10.71 -10.23
CA THR A 370 -7.67 -11.02 -9.46
C THR A 370 -6.89 -9.74 -9.20
N VAL A 371 -6.74 -9.40 -7.92
CA VAL A 371 -6.02 -8.19 -7.48
C VAL A 371 -4.53 -8.46 -7.48
N VAL A 372 -3.75 -7.58 -8.11
CA VAL A 372 -2.31 -7.72 -8.30
C VAL A 372 -1.57 -6.74 -7.39
N TYR A 373 -0.59 -7.27 -6.64
CA TYR A 373 0.32 -6.59 -5.73
C TYR A 373 1.76 -6.70 -6.26
N PRO A 374 2.30 -5.62 -6.87
CA PRO A 374 3.61 -5.63 -7.52
C PRO A 374 4.80 -5.47 -6.56
N GLY A 375 5.99 -5.91 -6.96
CA GLY A 375 7.22 -5.75 -6.18
C GLY A 375 7.69 -4.29 -6.03
N HIS A 376 7.30 -3.39 -6.95
CA HIS A 376 7.66 -1.97 -6.91
C HIS A 376 6.49 -1.01 -7.15
N LYS A 377 6.57 0.16 -6.50
CA LYS A 377 5.58 1.23 -6.57
C LYS A 377 5.95 2.30 -7.62
N TYR A 378 5.84 1.97 -8.91
CA TYR A 378 5.97 2.97 -9.99
C TYR A 378 4.65 3.71 -10.30
N GLY A 379 3.55 3.31 -9.67
CA GLY A 379 2.24 3.92 -9.83
C GLY A 379 1.36 3.71 -8.60
N ARG A 380 0.19 3.11 -8.81
CA ARG A 380 -0.67 2.66 -7.70
C ARG A 380 -0.01 1.49 -6.96
N GLU A 381 -0.45 1.24 -5.74
CA GLU A 381 0.03 0.12 -4.91
C GLU A 381 -0.54 -1.25 -5.34
N TRP A 382 -1.55 -1.24 -6.21
CA TRP A 382 -2.24 -2.42 -6.70
C TRP A 382 -2.88 -2.14 -8.06
N THR A 383 -3.23 -3.22 -8.76
CA THR A 383 -4.04 -3.22 -9.99
C THR A 383 -4.85 -4.52 -10.06
N THR A 384 -5.51 -4.83 -11.17
CA THR A 384 -6.10 -6.16 -11.38
C THR A 384 -5.66 -6.73 -12.73
N ILE A 385 -5.81 -8.03 -12.91
CA ILE A 385 -5.56 -8.67 -14.21
C ILE A 385 -6.40 -8.02 -15.31
N GLY A 386 -7.68 -7.73 -15.04
CA GLY A 386 -8.56 -7.02 -15.99
C GLY A 386 -8.03 -5.63 -16.36
N MET A 387 -7.63 -4.82 -15.37
CA MET A 387 -7.09 -3.48 -15.60
C MET A 387 -5.80 -3.48 -16.43
N GLU A 388 -4.94 -4.47 -16.25
CA GLU A 388 -3.69 -4.59 -17.02
C GLU A 388 -3.92 -5.21 -18.40
N ARG A 389 -4.96 -6.04 -18.57
CA ARG A 389 -5.40 -6.53 -19.88
C ARG A 389 -6.00 -5.40 -20.73
N GLU A 390 -6.83 -4.54 -20.14
CA GLU A 390 -7.38 -3.36 -20.83
C GLU A 390 -6.29 -2.42 -21.36
N LYS A 391 -5.16 -2.34 -20.66
CA LYS A 391 -3.98 -1.56 -21.08
C LYS A 391 -3.09 -2.29 -22.09
N GLY A 392 -3.37 -3.55 -22.40
CA GLY A 392 -2.57 -4.38 -23.31
C GLY A 392 -1.25 -4.89 -22.71
N VAL A 393 -1.08 -4.87 -21.38
CA VAL A 393 0.11 -5.43 -20.71
C VAL A 393 0.00 -6.96 -20.64
N ILE A 394 -1.21 -7.48 -20.42
CA ILE A 394 -1.52 -8.91 -20.35
C ILE A 394 -2.27 -9.33 -21.61
N GLY A 395 -1.97 -10.53 -22.11
CA GLY A 395 -2.66 -11.13 -23.26
C GLY A 395 -2.02 -10.80 -24.61
N ARG A 396 -2.55 -11.42 -25.68
CA ARG A 396 -2.09 -11.15 -27.05
C ARG A 396 -2.42 -9.70 -27.38
N THR A 397 -1.41 -8.92 -27.78
CA THR A 397 -1.64 -7.65 -28.48
C THR A 397 -2.71 -7.90 -29.53
N ARG A 398 -3.86 -7.21 -29.42
CA ARG A 398 -4.83 -7.19 -30.51
C ARG A 398 -4.05 -6.72 -31.75
N ARG A 399 -3.80 -7.65 -32.67
CA ARG A 399 -3.21 -7.34 -33.97
C ARG A 399 -4.17 -6.50 -34.76
#